data_AF-A0A3B8JIR6-F1
#
_entry.id   AF-A0A3B8JIR6-F1
#
_cell.length_a   1.000
_cell.length_b   1.000
_cell.length_c   1.000
_cell.angle_alpha   90.00
_cell.angle_beta   90.00
_cell.angle_gamma   90.00
#
_symmetry.space_group_name_H-M   'P 1'
#
loop_
_entity.id
_entity.type
_entity.pdbx_description
1 polymer ?
#
loop_
_entity_poly.entity_id
_entity_poly.type
_entity_poly.pdbx_seq_one_letter_code
_entity_poly.pdbx_strand_id
1 'polypeptide(L)'
;MKTRRYRFNRSTGKIYQESYSSLIEVPDYLDAIILHATPPVYGQPFPNMPSQDWISLCFLDCELSWSFALLNSGQSDALRPFLNYKTQQKDLLNKLTRITLVPQSSRSGRHWYAYAFEALPLPDRVNPLETLYSHSELPLIDPNIELKFPYPQLDRQLLKTINYPQFEVKLSDMRTTFITWD
;
A
#
# COMPACT_ATOMS: atom_id res chain seq x y z
N MET A 1 -1.33 -16.62 7.00
CA MET A 1 -1.50 -15.16 7.22
C MET A 1 -2.98 -14.84 7.29
N LYS A 2 -3.43 -13.91 8.16
CA LYS A 2 -4.85 -13.49 8.21
C LYS A 2 -5.09 -12.38 7.20
N THR A 3 -6.24 -12.42 6.52
CA THR A 3 -6.70 -11.30 5.69
C THR A 3 -7.55 -10.33 6.52
N ARG A 4 -7.35 -9.03 6.33
CA ARG A 4 -8.08 -7.97 7.05
C ARG A 4 -8.63 -6.94 6.07
N ARG A 5 -9.67 -6.22 6.49
CA ARG A 5 -10.25 -5.11 5.74
C ARG A 5 -10.35 -3.88 6.60
N TYR A 6 -10.07 -2.73 6.00
CA TYR A 6 -10.12 -1.44 6.65
C TYR A 6 -11.07 -0.51 5.90
N ARG A 7 -11.88 0.23 6.66
CA ARG A 7 -12.81 1.25 6.17
C ARG A 7 -12.40 2.61 6.69
N PHE A 8 -12.26 3.55 5.77
CA PHE A 8 -12.05 4.95 6.08
C PHE A 8 -13.38 5.69 6.07
N ASN A 9 -13.85 6.11 7.23
CA ASN A 9 -15.07 6.89 7.33
C ASN A 9 -14.76 8.39 7.33
N ARG A 10 -14.85 9.00 6.14
CA ARG A 10 -14.56 10.41 5.93
C ARG A 10 -15.61 11.38 6.46
N SER A 11 -16.78 10.90 6.88
CA SER A 11 -17.76 11.77 7.55
C SER A 11 -17.44 11.94 9.04
N THR A 12 -16.88 10.91 9.68
CA THR A 12 -16.54 10.93 11.11
C THR A 12 -15.05 11.16 11.38
N GLY A 13 -14.18 10.98 10.39
CA GLY A 13 -12.73 11.04 10.57
C GLY A 13 -12.15 9.78 11.20
N LYS A 14 -12.91 8.69 11.24
CA LYS A 14 -12.51 7.43 11.89
C LYS A 14 -12.11 6.36 10.89
N ILE A 15 -11.18 5.51 11.31
CA ILE A 15 -10.72 4.33 10.58
C ILE A 15 -11.21 3.11 11.34
N TYR A 16 -11.76 2.13 10.63
CA TYR A 16 -12.27 0.91 11.22
C TYR A 16 -11.62 -0.31 10.57
N GLN A 17 -11.29 -1.31 11.37
CA GLN A 17 -11.04 -2.66 10.90
C GLN A 17 -12.36 -3.42 10.88
N GLU A 18 -12.66 -4.11 9.77
CA GLU A 18 -13.83 -4.99 9.68
C GLU A 18 -13.58 -6.30 10.44
N SER A 19 -14.51 -6.63 11.32
CA SER A 19 -14.66 -7.93 11.95
C SER A 19 -15.96 -8.57 11.46
N TYR A 20 -16.11 -9.88 11.70
CA TYR A 20 -17.20 -10.70 11.17
C TYR A 20 -18.61 -10.12 11.41
N SER A 21 -18.79 -9.40 12.51
CA SER A 21 -20.07 -8.79 12.90
C SER A 21 -19.96 -7.33 13.34
N SER A 22 -18.77 -6.73 13.31
CA SER A 22 -18.55 -5.39 13.88
C SER A 22 -17.45 -4.61 13.17
N LEU A 23 -17.46 -3.30 13.39
CA LEU A 23 -16.36 -2.41 13.03
C LEU A 23 -15.58 -2.11 14.30
N ILE A 24 -14.29 -2.44 14.30
CA ILE A 24 -13.37 -2.13 15.39
C ILE A 24 -12.68 -0.83 15.04
N GLU A 25 -12.91 0.21 15.84
CA GLU A 25 -12.16 1.46 15.67
C GLU A 25 -10.68 1.20 15.92
N VAL A 26 -9.85 1.61 14.97
CA VAL A 26 -8.39 1.58 15.13
C VAL A 26 -7.90 2.98 15.53
N PRO A 27 -6.62 3.15 15.90
CA PRO A 27 -6.08 4.48 16.22
C PRO A 27 -6.36 5.52 15.12
N ASP A 28 -6.13 6.80 15.43
CA ASP A 28 -6.42 7.91 14.52
C ASP A 28 -5.62 7.87 13.18
N TYR A 29 -4.70 6.91 13.05
CA TYR A 29 -3.93 6.62 11.86
C TYR A 29 -3.84 5.11 11.59
N LEU A 30 -3.59 4.78 10.33
CA LEU A 30 -3.25 3.44 9.88
C LEU A 30 -1.83 3.45 9.30
N ASP A 31 -0.92 2.71 9.92
CA ASP A 31 0.42 2.45 9.35
C ASP A 31 0.34 1.21 8.46
N ALA A 32 0.77 1.36 7.21
CA ALA A 32 0.60 0.38 6.15
C ALA A 32 1.81 0.32 5.21
N ILE A 33 2.27 -0.88 4.86
CA ILE A 33 3.23 -1.08 3.78
C ILE A 33 2.44 -1.42 2.52
N ILE A 34 2.36 -0.47 1.58
CA ILE A 34 1.49 -0.61 0.40
C ILE A 34 2.14 -1.56 -0.61
N LEU A 35 1.53 -2.72 -0.79
CA LEU A 35 1.95 -3.74 -1.73
C LEU A 35 1.45 -3.45 -3.16
N HIS A 36 0.20 -2.99 -3.26
CA HIS A 36 -0.41 -2.67 -4.54
C HIS A 36 -1.48 -1.58 -4.38
N ALA A 37 -1.58 -0.72 -5.39
CA ALA A 37 -2.64 0.27 -5.50
C ALA A 37 -3.11 0.36 -6.95
N THR A 38 -4.39 0.13 -7.17
CA THR A 38 -5.01 0.20 -8.50
C THR A 38 -5.02 1.63 -9.03
N PRO A 39 -5.14 1.86 -10.35
CA PRO A 39 -5.59 3.16 -10.83
C PRO A 39 -7.02 3.45 -10.33
N PRO A 40 -7.46 4.73 -10.37
CA PRO A 40 -8.84 5.09 -10.09
C PRO A 40 -9.80 4.37 -11.05
N VAL A 41 -10.86 3.78 -10.51
CA VAL A 41 -11.95 3.16 -11.27
C VAL A 41 -13.28 3.74 -10.81
N TYR A 42 -14.10 4.16 -11.76
CA TYR A 42 -15.43 4.69 -11.49
C TYR A 42 -16.43 3.56 -11.26
N GLY A 43 -17.21 3.63 -10.18
CA GLY A 43 -18.28 2.66 -9.91
C GLY A 43 -18.94 2.81 -8.56
N GLN A 44 -19.75 1.82 -8.19
CA GLN A 44 -20.56 1.79 -6.97
C GLN A 44 -20.38 0.44 -6.24
N PRO A 45 -19.28 0.24 -5.49
CA PRO A 45 -19.02 -1.01 -4.78
C PRO A 45 -19.96 -1.24 -3.59
N PHE A 46 -20.68 -0.20 -3.13
CA PHE A 46 -21.58 -0.26 -1.99
C PHE A 46 -22.98 0.24 -2.38
N PRO A 47 -24.06 -0.50 -2.09
CA PRO A 47 -25.43 -0.15 -2.51
C PRO A 47 -25.90 1.24 -2.08
N ASN A 48 -25.43 1.74 -0.93
CA ASN A 48 -25.89 2.99 -0.33
C ASN A 48 -24.96 4.19 -0.60
N MET A 49 -24.03 4.08 -1.55
CA MET A 49 -23.15 5.18 -1.94
C MET A 49 -23.37 5.54 -3.41
N PRO A 50 -23.28 6.83 -3.80
CA PRO A 50 -23.30 7.19 -5.21
C PRO A 50 -22.06 6.64 -5.94
N SER A 51 -22.20 6.45 -7.25
CA SER A 51 -21.06 6.15 -8.11
C SER A 51 -20.00 7.24 -8.01
N GLN A 52 -18.74 6.83 -7.88
CA GLN A 52 -17.59 7.72 -7.70
C GLN A 52 -16.30 6.98 -8.09
N ASP A 53 -15.17 7.68 -8.05
CA ASP A 53 -13.87 7.06 -8.26
C ASP A 53 -13.39 6.33 -7.01
N TRP A 54 -12.81 5.15 -7.23
CA TRP A 54 -12.29 4.27 -6.20
C TRP A 54 -10.87 3.83 -6.52
N ILE A 55 -10.05 3.72 -5.48
CA ILE A 55 -8.74 3.06 -5.53
C ILE A 55 -8.74 1.93 -4.52
N SER A 56 -8.40 0.72 -4.97
CA SER A 56 -8.16 -0.42 -4.09
C SER A 56 -6.70 -0.41 -3.64
N LEU A 57 -6.50 -0.50 -2.33
CA LEU A 57 -5.21 -0.71 -1.70
C LEU A 57 -5.10 -2.14 -1.21
N CYS A 58 -3.96 -2.78 -1.47
CA CYS A 58 -3.50 -3.99 -0.82
C CYS A 58 -2.21 -3.65 -0.07
N PHE A 59 -2.13 -3.99 1.21
CA PHE A 59 -1.04 -3.58 2.09
C PHE A 59 -0.81 -4.58 3.24
N LEU A 60 0.33 -4.45 3.90
CA LEU A 60 0.59 -5.09 5.20
C LEU A 60 0.29 -4.08 6.30
N ASP A 61 -0.52 -4.46 7.29
CA ASP A 61 -0.79 -3.61 8.46
C ASP A 61 0.33 -3.70 9.52
N CYS A 62 0.14 -3.08 10.68
CA CYS A 62 1.13 -3.08 11.76
C CYS A 62 1.44 -4.48 12.36
N GLU A 63 0.53 -5.44 12.18
CA GLU A 63 0.75 -6.85 12.54
C GLU A 63 1.27 -7.68 11.34
N LEU A 64 1.62 -7.01 10.25
CA LEU A 64 2.00 -7.63 8.98
C LEU A 64 0.90 -8.59 8.47
N SER A 65 -0.37 -8.25 8.65
CA SER A 65 -1.52 -8.98 8.09
C SER A 65 -1.86 -8.47 6.69
N TRP A 66 -2.28 -9.37 5.81
CA TRP A 66 -2.58 -9.06 4.41
C TRP A 66 -3.92 -8.31 4.34
N SER A 67 -3.87 -7.04 4.00
CA SER A 67 -4.96 -6.11 4.30
C SER A 67 -5.43 -5.37 3.07
N PHE A 68 -6.74 -5.08 3.04
CA PHE A 68 -7.38 -4.35 1.96
C PHE A 68 -8.10 -3.10 2.47
N ALA A 69 -8.12 -2.07 1.64
CA ALA A 69 -8.99 -0.92 1.85
C ALA A 69 -9.39 -0.28 0.52
N LEU A 70 -10.56 0.34 0.50
CA LEU A 70 -11.02 1.18 -0.60
C LEU A 70 -10.92 2.65 -0.20
N LEU A 71 -10.21 3.42 -1.03
CA LEU A 71 -10.24 4.89 -0.98
C LEU A 71 -11.28 5.41 -1.98
N ASN A 72 -12.01 6.47 -1.61
CA ASN A 72 -13.00 7.10 -2.49
C ASN A 72 -12.74 8.58 -2.73
N SER A 73 -13.14 9.09 -3.90
CA SER A 73 -13.04 10.52 -4.19
C SER A 73 -14.06 11.35 -3.39
N GLY A 74 -15.29 10.86 -3.25
CA GLY A 74 -16.38 11.67 -2.68
C GLY A 74 -16.62 12.94 -3.49
N GLN A 75 -17.34 13.89 -2.90
CA GLN A 75 -17.63 15.18 -3.53
C GLN A 75 -16.45 16.18 -3.52
N SER A 76 -15.29 15.79 -2.98
CA SER A 76 -14.19 16.70 -2.65
C SER A 76 -12.85 16.30 -3.29
N ASP A 77 -12.86 15.45 -4.31
CA ASP A 77 -11.63 14.92 -4.93
C ASP A 77 -10.59 14.40 -3.91
N ALA A 78 -11.05 13.60 -2.96
CA ALA A 78 -10.18 13.17 -1.87
C ALA A 78 -9.12 12.14 -2.28
N LEU A 79 -9.17 11.60 -3.49
CA LEU A 79 -8.09 10.73 -3.97
C LEU A 79 -6.82 11.52 -4.31
N ARG A 80 -6.92 12.83 -4.54
CA ARG A 80 -5.78 13.66 -4.93
C ARG A 80 -4.58 13.58 -3.98
N PRO A 81 -4.73 13.64 -2.64
CA PRO A 81 -3.63 13.37 -1.71
C PRO A 81 -2.90 12.05 -1.98
N PHE A 82 -3.63 10.96 -2.22
CA PHE A 82 -3.02 9.66 -2.51
C PHE A 82 -2.30 9.65 -3.86
N LEU A 83 -2.92 10.23 -4.90
CA LEU A 83 -2.33 10.31 -6.23
C LEU A 83 -1.01 11.11 -6.21
N ASN A 84 -1.00 12.25 -5.52
CA ASN A 84 0.21 13.05 -5.31
C ASN A 84 1.27 12.26 -4.54
N TYR A 85 0.88 11.59 -3.46
CA TYR A 85 1.76 10.75 -2.65
C TYR A 85 2.43 9.66 -3.48
N LYS A 86 1.66 8.93 -4.30
CA LYS A 86 2.16 7.88 -5.20
C LYS A 86 3.14 8.42 -6.25
N THR A 87 2.93 9.64 -6.75
CA THR A 87 3.87 10.27 -7.69
C THR A 87 5.17 10.69 -7.00
N GLN A 88 5.10 11.17 -5.76
CA GLN A 88 6.27 11.59 -4.98
C GLN A 88 7.10 10.40 -4.48
N GLN A 89 6.44 9.35 -4.01
CA GLN A 89 7.05 8.14 -3.48
C GLN A 89 7.11 7.06 -4.56
N LYS A 90 8.19 7.05 -5.33
CA LYS A 90 8.41 6.12 -6.46
C LYS A 90 8.40 4.65 -6.07
N ASP A 91 8.61 4.34 -4.78
CA ASP A 91 8.66 2.98 -4.25
C ASP A 91 7.87 2.89 -2.94
N LEU A 92 6.58 2.61 -3.08
CA LEU A 92 5.67 2.45 -1.95
C LEU A 92 5.94 1.16 -1.15
N LEU A 93 6.53 0.16 -1.80
CA LEU A 93 6.80 -1.14 -1.20
C LEU A 93 7.88 -1.02 -0.12
N ASN A 94 8.87 -0.15 -0.33
CA ASN A 94 9.97 0.09 0.60
C ASN A 94 9.72 1.25 1.58
N LYS A 95 8.45 1.55 1.87
CA LYS A 95 8.03 2.62 2.80
C LYS A 95 6.96 2.13 3.76
N LEU A 96 7.04 2.58 5.00
CA LEU A 96 5.90 2.54 5.90
C LEU A 96 5.05 3.79 5.62
N THR A 97 3.83 3.60 5.14
CA THR A 97 2.90 4.70 4.84
C THR A 97 1.95 4.89 6.01
N ARG A 98 1.98 6.07 6.64
CA ARG A 98 0.98 6.48 7.61
C ARG A 98 -0.19 7.15 6.90
N ILE A 99 -1.39 6.61 7.09
CA ILE A 99 -2.63 7.10 6.51
C ILE A 99 -3.48 7.72 7.62
N THR A 100 -3.89 8.97 7.46
CA THR A 100 -4.73 9.70 8.43
C THR A 100 -5.94 10.33 7.75
N LEU A 101 -6.95 10.66 8.55
CA LEU A 101 -8.11 11.45 8.14
C LEU A 101 -8.03 12.83 8.80
N VAL A 102 -7.80 13.87 8.01
CA VAL A 102 -7.59 15.25 8.47
C VAL A 102 -8.88 16.05 8.29
N PRO A 103 -9.37 16.76 9.33
CA PRO A 103 -10.57 17.56 9.23
C PRO A 103 -10.41 18.70 8.22
N GLN A 104 -11.48 18.97 7.48
CA GLN A 104 -11.60 20.02 6.49
C GLN A 104 -12.92 20.76 6.72
N SER A 105 -12.95 22.05 6.36
CA SER A 105 -14.13 22.88 6.47
C SER A 105 -14.29 23.80 5.26
N SER A 106 -15.48 23.88 4.69
CA SER A 106 -15.79 24.90 3.68
C SER A 106 -16.05 26.24 4.35
N ARG A 107 -15.96 27.33 3.57
CA ARG A 107 -16.42 28.66 4.00
C ARG A 107 -17.91 28.69 4.37
N SER A 108 -18.70 27.75 3.85
CA SER A 108 -20.12 27.58 4.14
C SER A 108 -20.41 26.69 5.36
N GLY A 109 -19.39 26.26 6.11
CA GLY A 109 -19.54 25.48 7.34
C GLY A 109 -19.77 23.98 7.13
N ARG A 110 -19.57 23.44 5.91
CA ARG A 110 -19.58 21.98 5.71
C ARG A 110 -18.27 21.40 6.23
N HIS A 111 -18.36 20.32 6.98
CA HIS A 111 -17.21 19.59 7.50
C HIS A 111 -17.07 18.22 6.84
N TRP A 112 -15.84 17.85 6.52
CA TRP A 112 -15.50 16.52 6.03
C TRP A 112 -14.07 16.19 6.42
N TYR A 113 -13.66 14.94 6.24
CA TYR A 113 -12.27 14.55 6.40
C TYR A 113 -11.65 14.18 5.05
N ALA A 114 -10.43 14.65 4.83
CA ALA A 114 -9.60 14.31 3.68
C ALA A 114 -8.51 13.30 4.11
N TYR A 115 -8.07 12.47 3.17
CA TYR A 115 -6.92 11.61 3.43
C TYR A 115 -5.64 12.43 3.49
N ALA A 116 -4.73 12.06 4.37
CA ALA A 116 -3.34 12.48 4.35
C ALA A 116 -2.43 11.26 4.44
N PHE A 117 -1.29 11.35 3.76
CA PHE A 117 -0.31 10.26 3.63
C PHE A 117 1.06 10.80 4.00
N GLU A 118 1.76 10.07 4.85
CA GLU A 118 3.12 10.36 5.27
C GLU A 118 3.99 9.12 5.03
N ALA A 119 5.17 9.33 4.43
CA ALA A 119 6.15 8.27 4.23
C ALA A 119 7.11 8.25 5.42
N LEU A 120 7.13 7.13 6.14
CA LEU A 120 8.03 6.84 7.24
C LEU A 120 9.09 5.80 6.81
N PRO A 121 10.25 5.75 7.47
CA PRO A 121 11.22 4.69 7.28
C PRO A 121 10.59 3.31 7.51
N LEU A 122 10.94 2.35 6.65
CA LEU A 122 10.55 0.97 6.86
C LEU A 122 11.30 0.39 8.08
N PRO A 123 10.67 -0.38 8.96
CA PRO A 123 11.37 -1.03 10.06
C PRO A 123 12.42 -2.02 9.56
N ASP A 124 13.63 -2.02 10.15
CA ASP A 124 14.80 -2.78 9.69
C ASP A 124 14.56 -4.30 9.52
N ARG A 125 13.59 -4.85 10.26
CA ARG A 125 13.28 -6.29 10.27
C ARG A 125 12.21 -6.70 9.26
N VAL A 126 11.62 -5.76 8.53
CA VAL A 126 10.52 -6.04 7.62
C VAL A 126 11.06 -6.10 6.19
N ASN A 127 10.84 -7.24 5.53
CA ASN A 127 11.13 -7.43 4.11
C ASN A 127 9.82 -7.67 3.33
N PRO A 128 9.23 -6.62 2.73
CA PRO A 128 7.96 -6.70 2.03
C PRO A 128 8.03 -7.60 0.79
N LEU A 129 9.19 -7.67 0.13
CA LEU A 129 9.41 -8.53 -1.02
C LEU A 129 9.36 -10.01 -0.64
N GLU A 130 10.06 -10.39 0.42
CA GLU A 130 9.99 -11.76 0.96
C GLU A 130 8.56 -12.15 1.31
N THR A 131 7.82 -11.24 1.95
CA THR A 131 6.40 -11.46 2.28
C THR A 131 5.55 -11.67 1.02
N LEU A 132 5.76 -10.86 -0.03
CA LEU A 132 5.08 -11.01 -1.32
C LEU A 132 5.38 -12.36 -1.99
N TYR A 133 6.62 -12.83 -1.90
CA TYR A 133 7.01 -14.12 -2.48
C TYR A 133 6.41 -15.30 -1.72
N SER A 134 6.51 -15.28 -0.39
CA SER A 134 5.98 -16.33 0.47
C SER A 134 4.46 -16.45 0.41
N HIS A 135 3.78 -15.39 -0.02
CA HIS A 135 2.32 -15.32 -0.11
C HIS A 135 1.81 -14.94 -1.52
N SER A 136 2.49 -15.42 -2.56
CA SER A 136 2.11 -15.15 -3.95
C SER A 136 0.73 -15.69 -4.35
N GLU A 137 0.17 -16.60 -3.56
CA GLU A 137 -1.21 -17.09 -3.68
C GLU A 137 -2.27 -16.07 -3.25
N LEU A 138 -1.89 -15.05 -2.46
CA LEU A 138 -2.84 -14.07 -1.94
C LEU A 138 -3.15 -12.99 -3.00
N PRO A 139 -4.41 -12.56 -3.10
CA PRO A 139 -4.81 -11.59 -4.11
C PRO A 139 -4.32 -10.19 -3.76
N LEU A 140 -3.90 -9.42 -4.77
CA LEU A 140 -3.49 -8.01 -4.65
C LEU A 140 -4.66 -7.02 -4.83
N ILE A 141 -5.85 -7.53 -5.09
CA ILE A 141 -7.12 -6.78 -5.15
C ILE A 141 -8.10 -7.53 -4.26
N ASP A 142 -8.90 -6.81 -3.48
CA ASP A 142 -9.88 -7.46 -2.60
C ASP A 142 -10.87 -8.29 -3.44
N PRO A 143 -10.92 -9.62 -3.27
CA PRO A 143 -11.80 -10.49 -4.06
C PRO A 143 -13.29 -10.27 -3.75
N ASN A 144 -13.62 -9.59 -2.65
CA ASN A 144 -14.99 -9.33 -2.24
C ASN A 144 -15.54 -7.98 -2.73
N ILE A 145 -14.78 -7.23 -3.53
CA ILE A 145 -15.22 -5.96 -4.10
C ILE A 145 -15.61 -6.16 -5.57
N GLU A 146 -16.88 -5.87 -5.87
CA GLU A 146 -17.43 -5.95 -7.23
C GLU A 146 -17.15 -4.66 -8.04
N LEU A 147 -15.87 -4.41 -8.33
CA LEU A 147 -15.44 -3.35 -9.25
C LEU A 147 -14.47 -3.92 -10.29
N LYS A 148 -14.54 -3.39 -11.52
CA LYS A 148 -13.68 -3.80 -12.64
C LYS A 148 -12.29 -3.19 -12.55
N PHE A 149 -11.56 -3.49 -11.47
CA PHE A 149 -10.17 -3.10 -11.35
C PHE A 149 -9.32 -3.80 -12.42
N PRO A 150 -8.36 -3.12 -13.05
CA PRO A 150 -7.43 -3.78 -13.94
C PRO A 150 -6.59 -4.78 -13.15
N TYR A 151 -6.22 -5.89 -13.79
CA TYR A 151 -5.34 -6.87 -13.17
C TYR A 151 -4.04 -6.20 -12.69
N PRO A 152 -3.52 -6.58 -11.51
CA PRO A 152 -2.29 -6.05 -10.98
C PRO A 152 -1.16 -6.31 -11.99
N GLN A 153 -0.65 -5.25 -12.59
CA GLN A 153 0.64 -5.31 -13.26
C GLN A 153 1.68 -5.21 -12.15
N LEU A 154 1.99 -6.36 -11.54
CA LEU A 154 3.22 -6.45 -10.75
C LEU A 154 4.34 -6.01 -11.67
N ASP A 155 5.04 -4.95 -11.27
CA ASP A 155 6.12 -4.40 -12.09
C ASP A 155 7.15 -5.51 -12.24
N ARG A 156 7.16 -6.19 -13.39
CA ARG A 156 8.00 -7.37 -13.61
C ARG A 156 9.48 -7.02 -13.44
N GLN A 157 9.85 -5.74 -13.44
CA GLN A 157 11.19 -5.27 -13.13
C GLN A 157 11.61 -5.52 -11.67
N LEU A 158 10.68 -5.39 -10.69
CA LEU A 158 10.94 -5.72 -9.27
C LEU A 158 11.10 -7.24 -9.07
N LEU A 159 10.33 -8.04 -9.81
CA LEU A 159 10.48 -9.51 -9.79
C LEU A 159 11.72 -9.99 -10.56
N LYS A 160 12.16 -9.26 -11.60
CA LYS A 160 13.32 -9.60 -12.43
C LYS A 160 14.66 -9.24 -11.79
N THR A 161 14.72 -8.29 -10.85
CA THR A 161 15.96 -8.00 -10.12
C THR A 161 16.40 -9.14 -9.20
N ILE A 162 15.52 -10.12 -8.96
CA ILE A 162 15.66 -11.17 -7.94
C ILE A 162 15.91 -12.56 -8.56
N ASN A 163 15.78 -12.71 -9.88
CA ASN A 163 16.06 -13.95 -10.62
C ASN A 163 17.47 -14.02 -11.23
N TYR A 164 18.45 -13.29 -10.70
CA TYR A 164 19.85 -13.60 -11.00
C TYR A 164 20.37 -14.60 -9.96
N PRO A 165 20.85 -15.79 -10.37
CA PRO A 165 21.61 -16.63 -9.46
C PRO A 165 22.83 -15.83 -8.98
N GLN A 166 23.13 -15.93 -7.69
CA GLN A 166 24.34 -15.37 -7.11
C GLN A 166 25.53 -15.80 -7.97
N PHE A 167 26.18 -14.85 -8.64
CA PHE A 167 27.54 -15.08 -9.10
C PHE A 167 28.39 -15.22 -7.84
N GLU A 168 28.69 -16.47 -7.52
CA GLU A 168 29.73 -16.82 -6.57
C GLU A 168 31.06 -16.28 -7.15
N VAL A 169 31.42 -15.06 -6.76
CA VAL A 169 32.76 -14.54 -7.03
C VAL A 169 33.70 -15.33 -6.13
N LYS A 170 34.26 -16.43 -6.65
CA LYS A 170 35.48 -17.00 -6.11
C LYS A 170 36.55 -15.92 -6.17
N LEU A 171 36.86 -15.33 -5.03
CA LEU A 171 38.12 -14.63 -4.85
C LEU A 171 39.22 -15.69 -4.96
N SER A 172 39.80 -15.83 -6.15
CA SER A 172 41.10 -16.46 -6.28
C SER A 172 42.11 -15.49 -5.66
N ASP A 173 42.51 -15.78 -4.44
CA ASP A 173 43.68 -15.19 -3.80
C ASP A 173 44.90 -15.49 -4.69
N MET A 174 45.36 -14.51 -5.46
CA MET A 174 46.69 -14.53 -6.07
C MET A 174 47.54 -13.45 -5.42
N ARG A 175 47.80 -13.62 -4.13
CA ARG A 175 49.03 -13.11 -3.54
C ARG A 175 50.21 -13.95 -4.04
N THR A 176 51.30 -13.23 -4.31
CA THR A 176 52.66 -13.68 -4.68
C THR A 176 52.86 -13.85 -6.19
N THR A 177 53.77 -13.14 -6.87
CA THR A 177 55.10 -12.68 -6.44
C THR A 177 55.51 -11.43 -7.22
N PHE A 178 56.04 -10.42 -6.52
CA PHE A 178 57.00 -9.48 -7.12
C PHE A 178 58.28 -10.27 -7.43
N ILE A 179 58.73 -10.26 -8.69
CA ILE A 179 60.14 -10.45 -9.03
C ILE A 179 60.49 -9.40 -10.08
N THR A 180 61.37 -8.51 -9.65
CA THR A 180 62.14 -7.53 -10.41
C THR A 180 63.19 -8.19 -11.31
N TRP A 181 63.47 -7.55 -12.43
CA TRP A 181 64.74 -7.51 -13.16
C TRP A 181 64.89 -6.01 -13.50
N ASP A 182 65.84 -5.24 -12.97
CA ASP A 182 67.30 -5.38 -13.07
C ASP A 182 68.02 -6.25 -12.02
#